data_AF-A0A077P0X3-F1
#
_entry.id   AF-A0A077P0X3-F1
#
_cell.length_a   1.000
_cell.length_b   1.000
_cell.length_c   1.000
_cell.angle_alpha   90.00
_cell.angle_beta   90.00
_cell.angle_gamma   90.00
#
_symmetry.space_group_name_H-M   'P 1'
#
loop_
_entity.id
_entity.type
_entity.pdbx_description
1 polymer ?
#
loop_
_entity_poly.entity_id
_entity_poly.type
_entity_poly.pdbx_seq_one_letter_code
_entity_poly.pdbx_strand_id
1 'polypeptide(L)'
;MTSKNKYTYVGLSDSKSVQDVNALLTAYVPNSDPGIRVAHTPLGDKAPDELVRTNYHWSNKVGSSGAVELSYHFLESAPSVMPRFGIAGFSSFNDEQKEAARLSLQSWSDVANVKFNEVSSLSKANITFGFFDYSITDDYAFATLPKGQNTTYSWYSSESHTFIDNDIGVNGYGRQTFTHEIGHTLGLDHPAEYDASDAVRPTYISVGEYFEDSRAYTVMSYFSEKYTGQDYKGAFSSAPLLNDISAIQDLYGANTETRTGDTVYGFNSNTDRDFMTATDANSKLVFSVWDADGNDTFDFSGFTQDQRINLNQGAFSDVGGLKGNVSIARGVTIENAIGGSGDDILVGNSADNVLKGGDGDDIIYGGLGGDHLWGGAGKDTFVYLNGKESLKGNPDWIHDFVSGEDKIDLSDFNFGSKGDIKFVDSFSGRAGEVLLTYDKVTDITDMSISLGGDLVSNDFLVKIIGQPVAEADFIV
;
A
#
# COMPACT_ATOMS: atom_id res chain seq x y z
N MET A 1 37.34 6.60 31.55
CA MET A 1 37.30 7.81 30.69
C MET A 1 37.50 7.31 29.27
N THR A 2 36.58 7.41 28.31
CA THR A 2 35.46 8.35 28.09
C THR A 2 34.42 7.69 27.21
N SER A 3 33.16 7.82 27.61
CA SER A 3 31.96 7.70 26.78
C SER A 3 32.02 8.62 25.57
N LYS A 4 31.49 8.18 24.43
CA LYS A 4 30.90 9.09 23.43
C LYS A 4 29.64 8.46 22.83
N ASN A 5 28.53 8.69 23.53
CA ASN A 5 27.25 8.92 22.86
C ASN A 5 27.37 10.23 22.07
N LYS A 6 26.83 10.25 20.85
CA LYS A 6 26.40 11.48 20.16
C LYS A 6 25.30 11.13 19.16
N TYR A 7 24.09 10.95 19.69
CA TYR A 7 22.89 11.33 18.96
C TYR A 7 22.54 12.72 19.44
N THR A 8 22.63 13.69 18.55
CA THR A 8 22.01 15.01 18.71
C THR A 8 21.61 15.46 17.32
N TYR A 9 20.33 15.33 17.01
CA TYR A 9 19.64 16.35 16.26
C TYR A 9 18.51 16.83 17.16
N VAL A 10 18.54 18.11 17.51
CA VAL A 10 17.53 18.81 18.30
C VAL A 10 17.21 20.06 17.50
N GLY A 11 15.92 20.27 17.23
CA GLY A 11 15.38 21.53 16.75
C GLY A 11 14.39 21.36 15.60
N LEU A 12 13.10 21.21 15.94
CA LEU A 12 12.03 22.21 15.83
C LEU A 12 10.73 21.50 16.26
N SER A 13 10.07 21.98 17.34
CA SER A 13 8.83 21.48 17.96
C SER A 13 8.83 19.99 18.39
N ASP A 14 8.94 19.77 19.71
CA ASP A 14 9.10 18.43 20.31
C ASP A 14 7.78 17.85 20.83
N SER A 15 6.72 17.85 20.02
CA SER A 15 5.61 16.93 20.27
C SER A 15 5.93 15.56 19.67
N LYS A 16 5.83 14.50 20.47
CA LYS A 16 6.06 13.12 20.01
C LYS A 16 5.06 12.74 18.91
N SER A 17 3.80 13.17 19.03
CA SER A 17 2.74 12.89 18.05
C SER A 17 3.00 13.54 16.68
N VAL A 18 3.39 14.81 16.64
CA VAL A 18 3.77 15.46 15.36
C VAL A 18 4.97 14.78 14.70
N GLN A 19 5.96 14.38 15.50
CA GLN A 19 7.13 13.65 15.00
C GLN A 19 6.73 12.29 14.41
N ASP A 20 5.81 11.58 15.08
CA ASP A 20 5.30 10.29 14.65
C ASP A 20 4.46 10.39 13.35
N VAL A 21 3.61 11.42 13.22
CA VAL A 21 2.88 11.76 11.97
C VAL A 21 3.84 12.07 10.83
N ASN A 22 4.81 12.97 11.04
CA ASN A 22 5.80 13.32 10.03
C ASN A 22 6.67 12.12 9.63
N ALA A 23 7.04 11.27 10.59
CA ALA A 23 7.76 10.04 10.32
C ALA A 23 6.94 9.04 9.48
N LEU A 24 5.60 9.04 9.60
CA LEU A 24 4.73 8.20 8.76
C LEU A 24 4.51 8.79 7.37
N LEU A 25 4.34 10.11 7.26
CA LEU A 25 4.23 10.81 5.97
C LEU A 25 5.47 10.63 5.08
N THR A 26 6.62 10.35 5.69
CA THR A 26 7.91 10.17 5.01
C THR A 26 8.44 8.74 5.06
N ALA A 27 7.70 7.80 5.68
CA ALA A 27 8.11 6.41 5.83
C ALA A 27 8.33 5.74 4.47
N TYR A 28 9.38 4.94 4.36
CA TYR A 28 9.74 4.20 3.14
C TYR A 28 10.05 5.08 1.92
N VAL A 29 10.16 6.40 2.09
CA VAL A 29 10.60 7.33 1.05
C VAL A 29 12.13 7.45 1.10
N PRO A 30 12.86 7.04 0.05
CA PRO A 30 14.32 7.04 0.06
C PRO A 30 14.90 8.44 0.33
N ASN A 31 15.86 8.51 1.25
CA ASN A 31 16.51 9.75 1.73
C ASN A 31 15.63 10.69 2.57
N SER A 32 14.36 10.33 2.80
CA SER A 32 13.45 11.06 3.69
C SER A 32 13.15 10.28 4.97
N ASP A 33 13.08 8.95 4.89
CA ASP A 33 12.96 8.08 6.06
C ASP A 33 14.35 7.81 6.69
N PRO A 34 14.62 8.26 7.93
CA PRO A 34 15.88 8.01 8.61
C PRO A 34 16.07 6.55 9.07
N GLY A 35 15.01 5.75 9.08
CA GLY A 35 14.98 4.35 9.49
C GLY A 35 15.41 3.35 8.41
N ILE A 36 15.50 3.78 7.15
CA ILE A 36 15.88 2.91 6.03
C ILE A 36 17.31 3.18 5.54
N ARG A 37 17.96 2.13 5.04
CA ARG A 37 19.29 2.25 4.43
C ARG A 37 19.17 2.28 2.91
N VAL A 38 19.45 3.43 2.32
CA VAL A 38 19.48 3.59 0.86
C VAL A 38 20.82 3.07 0.32
N ALA A 39 20.81 1.87 -0.25
CA ALA A 39 22.01 1.24 -0.81
C ALA A 39 22.26 1.59 -2.29
N HIS A 40 21.19 1.89 -3.02
CA HIS A 40 21.20 2.20 -4.45
C HIS A 40 20.47 3.51 -4.72
N THR A 41 20.67 4.07 -5.92
CA THR A 41 19.98 5.29 -6.33
C THR A 41 18.47 5.02 -6.40
N PRO A 42 17.62 5.82 -5.75
CA PRO A 42 16.18 5.66 -5.87
C PRO A 42 15.67 6.21 -7.20
N LEU A 43 14.72 5.50 -7.82
CA LEU A 43 14.02 5.96 -9.01
C LEU A 43 12.64 6.55 -8.69
N GLY A 44 12.08 6.28 -7.51
CA GLY A 44 10.75 6.73 -7.12
C GLY A 44 9.70 6.33 -8.15
N ASP A 45 8.93 7.30 -8.65
CA ASP A 45 7.87 7.08 -9.62
C ASP A 45 8.35 6.62 -11.01
N LYS A 46 9.66 6.60 -11.26
CA LYS A 46 10.25 6.06 -12.49
C LYS A 46 10.65 4.59 -12.37
N ALA A 47 10.62 4.01 -11.16
CA ALA A 47 10.93 2.60 -10.97
C ALA A 47 10.06 1.64 -11.82
N PRO A 48 8.77 1.92 -12.09
CA PRO A 48 7.96 1.10 -13.00
C PRO A 48 8.49 1.05 -14.44
N ASP A 49 9.14 2.11 -14.94
CA ASP A 49 9.68 2.18 -16.31
C ASP A 49 10.68 1.04 -16.58
N GLU A 50 11.44 0.63 -15.56
CA GLU A 50 12.44 -0.44 -15.69
C GLU A 50 11.80 -1.81 -15.89
N LEU A 51 10.58 -2.03 -15.36
CA LEU A 51 9.82 -3.27 -15.55
C LEU A 51 9.27 -3.41 -16.98
N VAL A 52 9.18 -2.32 -17.74
CA VAL A 52 8.65 -2.30 -19.12
C VAL A 52 9.68 -1.86 -20.15
N ARG A 53 10.97 -1.83 -19.78
CA ARG A 53 12.06 -1.31 -20.63
C ARG A 53 12.17 -1.98 -21.99
N THR A 54 11.79 -3.26 -22.11
CA THR A 54 11.79 -3.98 -23.39
C THR A 54 10.58 -3.66 -24.27
N ASN A 55 9.51 -3.13 -23.67
CA ASN A 55 8.23 -2.80 -24.30
C ASN A 55 7.58 -3.99 -25.05
N TYR A 56 7.83 -5.22 -24.59
CA TYR A 56 7.13 -6.39 -25.13
C TYR A 56 5.74 -6.50 -24.53
N HIS A 57 4.70 -6.49 -25.36
CA HIS A 57 3.31 -6.58 -24.90
C HIS A 57 2.37 -7.15 -25.99
N TRP A 58 1.19 -7.57 -25.57
CA TRP A 58 0.15 -8.14 -26.45
C TRP A 58 -0.66 -7.07 -27.20
N SER A 59 -0.06 -6.42 -28.20
CA SER A 59 -0.73 -5.37 -28.98
C SER A 59 -1.85 -5.83 -29.93
N ASN A 60 -1.80 -7.09 -30.40
CA ASN A 60 -2.74 -7.63 -31.39
C ASN A 60 -3.88 -8.46 -30.78
N LYS A 61 -4.14 -8.30 -29.48
CA LYS A 61 -5.14 -9.05 -28.71
C LYS A 61 -6.21 -8.18 -28.08
N VAL A 62 -6.32 -6.93 -28.53
CA VAL A 62 -7.35 -6.00 -28.05
C VAL A 62 -8.71 -6.43 -28.58
N GLY A 63 -9.63 -6.78 -27.66
CA GLY A 63 -11.01 -7.12 -27.94
C GLY A 63 -11.89 -5.90 -28.21
N SER A 64 -13.18 -6.12 -28.47
CA SER A 64 -14.11 -5.03 -28.80
C SER A 64 -14.37 -4.05 -27.65
N SER A 65 -14.11 -4.46 -26.40
CA SER A 65 -14.21 -3.56 -25.24
C SER A 65 -12.98 -2.67 -25.05
N GLY A 66 -11.95 -2.80 -25.89
CA GLY A 66 -10.66 -2.12 -25.71
C GLY A 66 -9.72 -2.81 -24.73
N ALA A 67 -10.17 -3.87 -24.05
CA ALA A 67 -9.35 -4.72 -23.18
C ALA A 67 -8.48 -5.69 -24.00
N VAL A 68 -7.30 -6.05 -23.51
CA VAL A 68 -6.54 -7.16 -24.06
C VAL A 68 -7.19 -8.48 -23.62
N GLU A 69 -7.62 -9.32 -24.57
CA GLU A 69 -8.25 -10.62 -24.30
C GLU A 69 -7.26 -11.76 -24.54
N LEU A 70 -6.79 -12.39 -23.46
CA LEU A 70 -5.83 -13.48 -23.51
C LEU A 70 -6.49 -14.80 -23.11
N SER A 71 -6.28 -15.82 -23.93
CA SER A 71 -6.68 -17.18 -23.59
C SER A 71 -5.55 -17.92 -22.87
N TYR A 72 -5.89 -18.79 -21.93
CA TYR A 72 -4.90 -19.60 -21.24
C TYR A 72 -5.28 -21.08 -21.14
N HIS A 73 -4.29 -21.95 -20.99
CA HIS A 73 -4.48 -23.40 -20.91
C HIS A 73 -3.48 -24.06 -19.98
N PHE A 74 -3.97 -24.88 -19.05
CA PHE A 74 -3.13 -25.79 -18.27
C PHE A 74 -2.83 -27.03 -19.10
N LEU A 75 -1.55 -27.31 -19.33
CA LEU A 75 -1.14 -28.43 -20.16
C LEU A 75 -1.55 -29.77 -19.52
N GLU A 76 -2.07 -30.68 -20.32
CA GLU A 76 -2.47 -32.04 -19.90
C GLU A 76 -1.47 -33.12 -20.35
N SER A 77 -0.56 -32.77 -21.26
CA SER A 77 0.48 -33.67 -21.78
C SER A 77 1.71 -32.88 -22.22
N ALA A 78 2.87 -33.54 -22.28
CA ALA A 78 4.14 -32.91 -22.65
C ALA A 78 4.06 -32.27 -24.06
N PRO A 79 4.16 -30.94 -24.19
CA PRO A 79 4.16 -30.29 -25.49
C PRO A 79 5.52 -30.47 -26.17
N SER A 80 5.53 -30.52 -27.51
CA SER A 80 6.75 -30.71 -28.30
C SER A 80 7.78 -29.57 -28.17
N VAL A 81 7.43 -28.48 -27.50
CA VAL A 81 8.29 -27.31 -27.30
C VAL A 81 9.28 -27.50 -26.14
N MET A 82 9.03 -28.42 -25.20
CA MET A 82 9.88 -28.59 -24.00
C MET A 82 11.39 -28.70 -24.31
N PRO A 83 11.84 -29.52 -25.29
CA PRO A 83 13.27 -29.63 -25.60
C PRO A 83 13.90 -28.31 -26.09
N ARG A 84 13.11 -27.38 -26.65
CA ARG A 84 13.61 -26.06 -27.07
C ARG A 84 14.04 -25.21 -25.87
N PHE A 85 13.44 -25.45 -24.71
CA PHE A 85 13.79 -24.79 -23.45
C PHE A 85 14.79 -25.60 -22.63
N GLY A 86 15.28 -26.74 -23.13
CA GLY A 86 16.20 -27.59 -22.36
C GLY A 86 15.56 -28.26 -21.15
N ILE A 87 14.23 -28.40 -21.11
CA ILE A 87 13.50 -29.05 -20.02
C ILE A 87 12.91 -30.40 -20.43
N ALA A 88 12.67 -31.28 -19.44
CA ALA A 88 12.02 -32.58 -19.60
C ALA A 88 11.19 -32.96 -18.35
N GLY A 89 10.54 -34.13 -18.42
CA GLY A 89 9.78 -34.69 -17.30
C GLY A 89 8.52 -33.91 -16.96
N PHE A 90 7.58 -33.90 -17.91
CA PHE A 90 6.34 -33.16 -17.79
C PHE A 90 5.43 -33.70 -16.68
N SER A 91 4.83 -32.79 -15.92
CA SER A 91 3.61 -33.07 -15.16
C SER A 91 2.58 -31.94 -15.32
N SER A 92 1.29 -32.32 -15.28
CA SER A 92 0.17 -31.39 -15.35
C SER A 92 -0.11 -30.77 -13.99
N PHE A 93 -0.67 -29.56 -13.98
CA PHE A 93 -1.18 -28.94 -12.76
C PHE A 93 -2.31 -29.80 -12.15
N ASN A 94 -2.29 -29.96 -10.83
CA ASN A 94 -3.45 -30.44 -10.08
C ASN A 94 -4.50 -29.33 -9.90
N ASP A 95 -5.66 -29.64 -9.34
CA ASP A 95 -6.76 -28.67 -9.26
C ASP A 95 -6.47 -27.48 -8.31
N GLU A 96 -5.73 -27.70 -7.22
CA GLU A 96 -5.32 -26.63 -6.31
C GLU A 96 -4.34 -25.65 -6.98
N GLN A 97 -3.37 -26.16 -7.72
CA GLN A 97 -2.41 -25.37 -8.49
C GLN A 97 -3.10 -24.59 -9.61
N LYS A 98 -4.08 -25.20 -10.30
CA LYS A 98 -4.90 -24.48 -11.29
C LYS A 98 -5.63 -23.32 -10.64
N GLU A 99 -6.22 -23.54 -9.48
CA GLU A 99 -6.96 -22.50 -8.77
C GLU A 99 -6.05 -21.36 -8.31
N ALA A 100 -4.91 -21.68 -7.70
CA ALA A 100 -3.91 -20.67 -7.32
C ALA A 100 -3.43 -19.84 -8.53
N ALA A 101 -3.20 -20.48 -9.69
CA ALA A 101 -2.84 -19.78 -10.92
C ALA A 101 -3.99 -18.92 -11.46
N ARG A 102 -5.25 -19.36 -11.35
CA ARG A 102 -6.42 -18.54 -11.72
C ARG A 102 -6.55 -17.30 -10.84
N LEU A 103 -6.34 -17.43 -9.53
CA LEU A 103 -6.34 -16.29 -8.61
C LEU A 103 -5.18 -15.31 -8.93
N SER A 104 -4.00 -15.81 -9.30
CA SER A 104 -2.90 -14.95 -9.77
C SER A 104 -3.23 -14.24 -11.09
N LEU A 105 -3.83 -14.92 -12.06
CA LEU A 105 -4.35 -14.28 -13.29
C LEU A 105 -5.39 -13.21 -12.97
N GLN A 106 -6.33 -13.51 -12.05
CA GLN A 106 -7.36 -12.59 -11.60
C GLN A 106 -6.75 -11.32 -11.00
N SER A 107 -5.71 -11.45 -10.17
CA SER A 107 -5.04 -10.29 -9.56
C SER A 107 -4.38 -9.35 -10.59
N TRP A 108 -3.91 -9.86 -11.74
CA TRP A 108 -3.43 -9.02 -12.84
C TRP A 108 -4.57 -8.35 -13.61
N SER A 109 -5.69 -9.07 -13.86
CA SER A 109 -6.86 -8.47 -14.51
C SER A 109 -7.59 -7.46 -13.65
N ASP A 110 -7.45 -7.54 -12.33
CA ASP A 110 -8.01 -6.55 -11.42
C ASP A 110 -7.38 -5.17 -11.63
N VAL A 111 -6.09 -5.10 -11.94
CA VAL A 111 -5.34 -3.83 -11.94
C VAL A 111 -5.14 -3.23 -13.32
N ALA A 112 -5.18 -4.04 -14.38
CA ALA A 112 -5.02 -3.61 -15.76
C ALA A 112 -6.13 -4.12 -16.67
N ASN A 113 -6.34 -3.44 -17.81
CA ASN A 113 -7.40 -3.75 -18.76
C ASN A 113 -7.09 -5.03 -19.60
N VAL A 114 -6.94 -6.15 -18.90
CA VAL A 114 -6.62 -7.47 -19.43
C VAL A 114 -7.69 -8.46 -18.96
N LYS A 115 -8.18 -9.31 -19.87
CA LYS A 115 -9.19 -10.33 -19.59
C LYS A 115 -8.65 -11.71 -19.91
N PHE A 116 -8.76 -12.64 -18.97
CA PHE A 116 -8.29 -14.01 -19.12
C PHE A 116 -9.43 -14.99 -19.33
N ASN A 117 -9.29 -15.86 -20.33
CA ASN A 117 -10.29 -16.89 -20.64
C ASN A 117 -9.63 -18.27 -20.75
N GLU A 118 -10.05 -19.23 -19.93
CA GLU A 118 -9.54 -20.59 -20.02
C GLU A 118 -10.03 -21.27 -21.30
N VAL A 119 -9.14 -21.96 -22.01
CA VAL A 119 -9.47 -22.73 -23.21
C VAL A 119 -9.07 -24.18 -23.07
N SER A 120 -9.82 -25.07 -23.73
CA SER A 120 -9.64 -26.53 -23.60
C SER A 120 -8.51 -27.12 -24.45
N SER A 121 -7.70 -26.30 -25.13
CA SER A 121 -6.67 -26.81 -26.05
C SER A 121 -5.49 -25.85 -26.22
N LEU A 122 -4.28 -26.41 -26.20
CA LEU A 122 -3.02 -25.71 -26.46
C LEU A 122 -3.04 -24.83 -27.72
N SER A 123 -3.61 -25.30 -28.84
CA SER A 123 -3.61 -24.56 -30.11
C SER A 123 -4.38 -23.23 -30.08
N LYS A 124 -5.21 -23.01 -29.05
CA LYS A 124 -5.97 -21.77 -28.88
C LYS A 124 -5.34 -20.84 -27.86
N ALA A 125 -4.44 -21.33 -27.01
CA ALA A 125 -3.95 -20.61 -25.83
C ALA A 125 -2.89 -19.56 -26.18
N ASN A 126 -3.00 -18.39 -25.56
CA ASN A 126 -1.97 -17.35 -25.55
C ASN A 126 -0.98 -17.53 -24.42
N ILE A 127 -1.42 -18.07 -23.27
CA ILE A 127 -0.57 -18.39 -22.13
C ILE A 127 -0.74 -19.87 -21.79
N THR A 128 0.35 -20.56 -21.47
CA THR A 128 0.31 -21.97 -21.08
C THR A 128 1.07 -22.20 -19.78
N PHE A 129 0.59 -23.16 -19.00
CA PHE A 129 1.14 -23.53 -17.70
C PHE A 129 1.47 -25.01 -17.67
N GLY A 130 2.64 -25.37 -17.14
CA GLY A 130 3.03 -26.78 -16.94
C GLY A 130 4.23 -26.94 -16.02
N PHE A 131 4.42 -28.15 -15.51
CA PHE A 131 5.58 -28.50 -14.70
C PHE A 131 6.62 -29.28 -15.51
N PHE A 132 7.88 -29.17 -15.07
CA PHE A 132 9.01 -29.99 -15.50
C PHE A 132 9.78 -30.52 -14.28
N ASP A 133 10.43 -31.69 -14.40
CA ASP A 133 11.28 -32.27 -13.35
C ASP A 133 12.79 -32.20 -13.68
N TYR A 134 13.13 -31.75 -14.88
CA TYR A 134 14.51 -31.61 -15.34
C TYR A 134 14.71 -30.31 -16.14
N SER A 135 15.78 -29.57 -15.83
CA SER A 135 16.30 -28.45 -16.63
C SER A 135 17.82 -28.57 -16.77
N ILE A 136 18.37 -28.13 -17.92
CA ILE A 136 19.83 -28.04 -18.14
C ILE A 136 20.47 -26.84 -17.43
N THR A 137 19.66 -25.88 -16.98
CA THR A 137 20.07 -24.62 -16.33
C THR A 137 19.69 -24.58 -14.85
N ASP A 138 19.19 -25.69 -14.30
CA ASP A 138 18.72 -25.82 -12.91
C ASP A 138 17.65 -24.76 -12.53
N ASP A 139 16.81 -24.36 -13.50
CA ASP A 139 15.79 -23.33 -13.29
C ASP A 139 14.73 -23.76 -12.27
N TYR A 140 14.31 -22.79 -11.44
CA TYR A 140 13.24 -22.98 -10.47
C TYR A 140 11.85 -22.81 -11.10
N ALA A 141 11.66 -21.76 -11.88
CA ALA A 141 10.53 -21.48 -12.74
C ALA A 141 11.03 -20.50 -13.82
N PHE A 142 10.33 -20.43 -14.95
CA PHE A 142 10.60 -19.41 -15.96
C PHE A 142 9.40 -19.18 -16.88
N ALA A 143 9.40 -18.02 -17.52
CA ALA A 143 8.41 -17.65 -18.50
C ALA A 143 9.01 -16.93 -19.71
N THR A 144 8.26 -16.90 -20.80
CA THR A 144 8.63 -16.16 -22.01
C THR A 144 7.85 -14.86 -22.12
N LEU A 145 8.56 -13.74 -22.34
CA LEU A 145 7.94 -12.44 -22.70
C LEU A 145 7.21 -12.50 -24.06
N PRO A 146 6.13 -11.72 -24.29
CA PRO A 146 5.36 -11.71 -25.54
C PRO A 146 6.06 -10.94 -26.67
N LYS A 147 7.13 -11.52 -27.24
CA LYS A 147 7.96 -10.95 -28.31
C LYS A 147 7.36 -11.08 -29.72
N GLY A 148 6.03 -10.99 -29.83
CA GLY A 148 5.27 -11.13 -31.08
C GLY A 148 4.88 -12.57 -31.45
N GLN A 149 5.23 -13.57 -30.65
CA GLN A 149 4.69 -14.93 -30.81
C GLN A 149 3.20 -15.02 -30.38
N ASN A 150 2.50 -16.07 -30.82
CA ASN A 150 1.09 -16.28 -30.48
C ASN A 150 0.84 -16.90 -29.10
N THR A 151 1.87 -17.51 -28.51
CA THR A 151 1.80 -18.24 -27.24
C THR A 151 3.06 -17.97 -26.42
N THR A 152 2.87 -17.54 -25.17
CA THR A 152 3.89 -17.53 -24.12
C THR A 152 3.74 -18.77 -23.25
N TYR A 153 4.86 -19.16 -22.65
CA TYR A 153 4.95 -20.35 -21.80
C TYR A 153 5.37 -19.92 -20.42
N SER A 154 4.76 -20.54 -19.41
CA SER A 154 5.16 -20.46 -18.02
C SER A 154 5.37 -21.88 -17.49
N TRP A 155 6.58 -22.12 -16.99
CA TRP A 155 7.08 -23.42 -16.59
C TRP A 155 7.57 -23.39 -15.15
N TYR A 156 7.27 -24.44 -14.41
CA TYR A 156 7.58 -24.54 -12.98
C TYR A 156 8.28 -25.86 -12.68
N SER A 157 9.30 -25.85 -11.82
CA SER A 157 10.00 -27.07 -11.43
C SER A 157 9.21 -27.84 -10.37
N SER A 158 8.80 -29.07 -10.70
CA SER A 158 8.12 -29.96 -9.74
C SER A 158 9.06 -30.50 -8.66
N GLU A 159 10.37 -30.37 -8.86
CA GLU A 159 11.41 -30.77 -7.90
C GLU A 159 11.75 -29.65 -6.90
N SER A 160 11.16 -28.46 -7.07
CA SER A 160 11.38 -27.36 -6.12
C SER A 160 10.60 -27.58 -4.82
N HIS A 161 11.23 -27.25 -3.69
CA HIS A 161 10.61 -27.44 -2.37
C HIS A 161 9.29 -26.67 -2.24
N THR A 162 9.18 -25.50 -2.88
CA THR A 162 7.94 -24.71 -2.88
C THR A 162 6.73 -25.46 -3.43
N PHE A 163 6.89 -26.17 -4.54
CA PHE A 163 5.80 -26.91 -5.17
C PHE A 163 5.65 -28.33 -4.60
N ILE A 164 6.72 -28.91 -4.02
CA ILE A 164 6.65 -30.15 -3.23
C ILE A 164 5.88 -29.94 -1.93
N ASP A 165 6.17 -28.84 -1.22
CA ASP A 165 5.56 -28.48 0.07
C ASP A 165 4.18 -27.82 -0.09
N ASN A 166 3.71 -27.65 -1.33
CA ASN A 166 2.43 -27.04 -1.69
C ASN A 166 2.23 -25.61 -1.13
N ASP A 167 3.29 -24.78 -1.16
CA ASP A 167 3.29 -23.39 -0.68
C ASP A 167 2.63 -22.41 -1.68
N ILE A 168 1.43 -22.79 -2.16
CA ILE A 168 0.67 -22.10 -3.22
C ILE A 168 -0.55 -21.33 -2.69
N GLY A 169 -0.75 -21.33 -1.37
CA GLY A 169 -1.78 -20.53 -0.71
C GLY A 169 -1.44 -19.05 -0.64
N VAL A 170 -2.36 -18.24 -0.13
CA VAL A 170 -2.10 -16.82 0.16
C VAL A 170 -0.84 -16.69 1.01
N ASN A 171 -0.01 -15.70 0.68
CA ASN A 171 1.31 -15.44 1.26
C ASN A 171 2.42 -16.45 0.97
N GLY A 172 2.13 -17.54 0.25
CA GLY A 172 3.11 -18.56 -0.11
C GLY A 172 4.02 -18.14 -1.25
N TYR A 173 5.26 -18.62 -1.25
CA TYR A 173 6.22 -18.31 -2.30
C TYR A 173 5.83 -18.93 -3.65
N GLY A 174 5.11 -20.05 -3.65
CA GLY A 174 4.58 -20.69 -4.86
C GLY A 174 3.49 -19.85 -5.49
N ARG A 175 2.63 -19.23 -4.68
CA ARG A 175 1.62 -18.27 -5.17
C ARG A 175 2.27 -17.03 -5.77
N GLN A 176 3.28 -16.47 -5.11
CA GLN A 176 4.06 -15.36 -5.68
C GLN A 176 4.74 -15.76 -6.99
N THR A 177 5.28 -16.99 -7.08
CA THR A 177 5.91 -17.50 -8.31
C THR A 177 4.92 -17.55 -9.46
N PHE A 178 3.66 -17.98 -9.24
CA PHE A 178 2.63 -17.90 -10.27
C PHE A 178 2.41 -16.46 -10.75
N THR A 179 2.22 -15.53 -9.81
CA THR A 179 2.01 -14.11 -10.13
C THR A 179 3.20 -13.50 -10.89
N HIS A 180 4.42 -13.82 -10.48
CA HIS A 180 5.67 -13.39 -11.12
C HIS A 180 5.78 -13.88 -12.58
N GLU A 181 5.65 -15.19 -12.80
CA GLU A 181 5.79 -15.75 -14.15
C GLU A 181 4.66 -15.29 -15.09
N ILE A 182 3.46 -15.05 -14.55
CA ILE A 182 2.38 -14.42 -15.31
C ILE A 182 2.77 -12.99 -15.71
N GLY A 183 3.40 -12.21 -14.82
CA GLY A 183 3.95 -10.88 -15.14
C GLY A 183 4.87 -10.91 -16.36
N HIS A 184 5.79 -11.88 -16.43
CA HIS A 184 6.61 -12.12 -17.62
C HIS A 184 5.76 -12.46 -18.86
N THR A 185 4.77 -13.35 -18.75
CA THR A 185 3.91 -13.68 -19.90
C THR A 185 3.12 -12.48 -20.43
N LEU A 186 2.93 -11.46 -19.59
CA LEU A 186 2.28 -10.20 -19.90
C LEU A 186 3.26 -9.13 -20.38
N GLY A 187 4.56 -9.26 -20.17
CA GLY A 187 5.56 -8.34 -20.69
C GLY A 187 6.43 -7.63 -19.67
N LEU A 188 6.28 -7.92 -18.39
CA LEU A 188 7.14 -7.33 -17.37
C LEU A 188 8.49 -8.04 -17.33
N ASP A 189 9.56 -7.27 -17.30
CA ASP A 189 10.91 -7.74 -17.03
C ASP A 189 11.19 -7.78 -15.52
N HIS A 190 12.27 -8.44 -15.10
CA HIS A 190 12.85 -8.16 -13.78
C HIS A 190 13.27 -6.69 -13.68
N PRO A 191 13.32 -6.09 -12.47
CA PRO A 191 13.82 -4.74 -12.23
C PRO A 191 15.14 -4.38 -12.93
N ALA A 192 16.09 -5.32 -13.04
CA ALA A 192 17.36 -5.08 -13.73
C ALA A 192 17.77 -6.30 -14.57
N GLU A 193 18.92 -6.23 -15.24
CA GLU A 193 19.48 -7.34 -16.02
C GLU A 193 20.16 -8.37 -15.09
N TYR A 194 19.35 -9.24 -14.48
CA TYR A 194 19.81 -10.42 -13.77
C TYR A 194 18.87 -11.61 -13.98
N ASP A 195 19.43 -12.82 -13.87
CA ASP A 195 18.71 -14.08 -14.04
C ASP A 195 19.09 -15.08 -12.93
N ALA A 196 18.18 -16.01 -12.61
CA ALA A 196 18.47 -17.10 -11.66
C ALA A 196 19.52 -18.08 -12.20
N SER A 197 19.60 -18.19 -13.54
CA SER A 197 20.54 -19.03 -14.28
C SER A 197 21.95 -18.42 -14.41
N ASP A 198 22.17 -17.21 -13.88
CA ASP A 198 23.48 -16.56 -13.90
C ASP A 198 24.52 -17.34 -13.09
N ALA A 199 25.76 -17.41 -13.62
CA ALA A 199 26.85 -18.19 -13.02
C ALA A 199 27.22 -17.77 -11.58
N VAL A 200 26.85 -16.55 -11.19
CA VAL A 200 26.93 -16.04 -9.82
C VAL A 200 25.54 -15.64 -9.40
N ARG A 201 25.03 -16.26 -8.32
CA ARG A 201 23.70 -15.95 -7.80
C ARG A 201 23.55 -14.44 -7.54
N PRO A 202 22.57 -13.77 -8.16
CA PRO A 202 22.39 -12.33 -8.00
C PRO A 202 22.11 -11.97 -6.53
N THR A 203 22.73 -10.90 -6.05
CA THR A 203 22.42 -10.30 -4.75
C THR A 203 22.04 -8.85 -4.94
N TYR A 204 21.16 -8.33 -4.09
CA TYR A 204 20.72 -6.94 -4.16
C TYR A 204 21.91 -5.97 -4.23
N ILE A 205 22.92 -6.17 -3.38
CA ILE A 205 24.11 -5.29 -3.33
C ILE A 205 24.97 -5.37 -4.59
N SER A 206 25.02 -6.51 -5.27
CA SER A 206 25.93 -6.73 -6.40
C SER A 206 25.30 -6.40 -7.75
N VAL A 207 24.00 -6.62 -7.91
CA VAL A 207 23.32 -6.49 -9.22
C VAL A 207 22.03 -5.68 -9.19
N GLY A 208 21.49 -5.35 -8.00
CA GLY A 208 20.38 -4.39 -7.94
C GLY A 208 20.85 -3.03 -8.45
N GLU A 209 20.10 -2.42 -9.37
CA GLU A 209 20.50 -1.15 -10.00
C GLU A 209 19.88 0.07 -9.31
N TYR A 210 18.71 -0.09 -8.69
CA TYR A 210 17.99 0.97 -8.00
C TYR A 210 17.38 0.51 -6.67
N PHE A 211 17.00 1.47 -5.84
CA PHE A 211 16.55 1.22 -4.46
C PHE A 211 15.29 0.34 -4.42
N GLU A 212 14.31 0.65 -5.25
CA GLU A 212 13.00 0.01 -5.27
C GLU A 212 13.01 -1.41 -5.88
N ASP A 213 14.17 -1.96 -6.25
CA ASP A 213 14.32 -3.37 -6.65
C ASP A 213 14.28 -4.28 -5.42
N SER A 214 13.07 -4.45 -4.89
CA SER A 214 12.78 -5.39 -3.83
C SER A 214 11.35 -5.91 -3.93
N ARG A 215 11.10 -7.05 -3.29
CA ARG A 215 9.78 -7.64 -3.12
C ARG A 215 8.84 -6.80 -2.23
N ALA A 216 9.26 -5.61 -1.78
CA ALA A 216 8.34 -4.62 -1.24
C ALA A 216 7.58 -3.85 -2.32
N TYR A 217 8.22 -3.59 -3.46
CA TYR A 217 7.67 -2.73 -4.51
C TYR A 217 7.18 -3.51 -5.73
N THR A 218 7.77 -4.67 -6.02
CA THR A 218 7.46 -5.47 -7.20
C THR A 218 7.66 -6.97 -6.95
N VAL A 219 6.68 -7.77 -7.36
CA VAL A 219 6.81 -9.24 -7.34
C VAL A 219 7.81 -9.73 -8.38
N MET A 220 8.22 -8.89 -9.32
CA MET A 220 9.25 -9.18 -10.32
C MET A 220 10.67 -9.15 -9.73
N SER A 221 10.86 -8.65 -8.50
CA SER A 221 12.17 -8.64 -7.85
C SER A 221 12.55 -9.98 -7.22
N TYR A 222 13.85 -10.29 -7.23
CA TYR A 222 14.43 -11.42 -6.51
C TYR A 222 14.78 -11.09 -5.06
N PHE A 223 14.78 -9.81 -4.68
CA PHE A 223 15.40 -9.36 -3.45
C PHE A 223 14.38 -9.15 -2.34
N SER A 224 14.77 -9.51 -1.11
CA SER A 224 13.91 -9.37 0.06
C SER A 224 13.50 -7.91 0.26
N GLU A 225 12.24 -7.72 0.66
CA GLU A 225 11.63 -6.49 1.15
C GLU A 225 12.49 -5.79 2.22
N LYS A 226 13.30 -6.54 2.98
CA LYS A 226 14.19 -6.02 4.03
C LYS A 226 15.28 -5.11 3.52
N TYR A 227 15.64 -5.20 2.24
CA TYR A 227 16.64 -4.30 1.66
C TYR A 227 16.14 -2.85 1.56
N THR A 228 14.83 -2.65 1.59
CA THR A 228 14.17 -1.35 1.47
C THR A 228 13.45 -0.91 2.75
N GLY A 229 13.59 -1.66 3.85
CA GLY A 229 13.12 -1.30 5.19
C GLY A 229 11.86 -2.04 5.67
N GLN A 230 11.17 -2.74 4.77
CA GLN A 230 9.98 -3.53 5.07
C GLN A 230 10.33 -4.86 5.77
N ASP A 231 9.33 -5.52 6.37
CA ASP A 231 9.48 -6.86 6.97
C ASP A 231 8.14 -7.59 6.96
N TYR A 232 8.01 -8.58 6.08
CA TYR A 232 6.77 -9.34 5.91
C TYR A 232 6.71 -10.58 6.79
N LYS A 233 7.67 -10.74 7.71
CA LYS A 233 7.75 -11.90 8.61
C LYS A 233 7.68 -13.24 7.86
N GLY A 234 8.33 -13.29 6.70
CA GLY A 234 8.39 -14.47 5.82
C GLY A 234 7.19 -14.71 4.91
N ALA A 235 6.19 -13.80 4.90
CA ALA A 235 5.13 -13.81 3.90
C ALA A 235 5.60 -13.23 2.56
N PHE A 236 4.97 -13.64 1.46
CA PHE A 236 5.22 -13.17 0.11
C PHE A 236 3.96 -12.58 -0.52
N SER A 237 4.05 -11.42 -1.19
CA SER A 237 2.88 -10.88 -1.89
C SER A 237 2.33 -11.88 -2.91
N SER A 238 1.02 -12.13 -2.85
CA SER A 238 0.30 -13.04 -3.75
C SER A 238 -0.21 -12.35 -5.02
N ALA A 239 -0.15 -11.01 -5.07
CA ALA A 239 -0.70 -10.17 -6.12
C ALA A 239 0.33 -9.08 -6.54
N PRO A 240 0.09 -8.38 -7.68
CA PRO A 240 0.90 -7.24 -8.09
C PRO A 240 1.06 -6.20 -6.97
N LEU A 241 2.28 -5.71 -6.79
CA LEU A 241 2.65 -4.66 -5.84
C LEU A 241 2.70 -3.29 -6.52
N LEU A 242 3.03 -2.25 -5.75
CA LEU A 242 2.94 -0.84 -6.14
C LEU A 242 3.55 -0.52 -7.52
N ASN A 243 4.75 -1.03 -7.82
CA ASN A 243 5.40 -0.77 -9.10
C ASN A 243 4.95 -1.72 -10.21
N ASP A 244 4.50 -2.94 -9.87
CA ASP A 244 3.89 -3.86 -10.82
C ASP A 244 2.62 -3.26 -11.41
N ILE A 245 1.78 -2.67 -10.55
CA ILE A 245 0.50 -2.05 -10.94
C ILE A 245 0.76 -0.92 -11.93
N SER A 246 1.63 0.04 -11.62
CA SER A 246 1.95 1.12 -12.56
C SER A 246 2.51 0.59 -13.89
N ALA A 247 3.45 -0.35 -13.83
CA ALA A 247 4.09 -0.92 -15.02
C ALA A 247 3.09 -1.65 -15.94
N ILE A 248 2.21 -2.48 -15.38
CA ILE A 248 1.23 -3.21 -16.20
C ILE A 248 0.15 -2.29 -16.76
N GLN A 249 -0.18 -1.21 -16.05
CA GLN A 249 -1.10 -0.17 -16.53
C GLN A 249 -0.48 0.66 -17.66
N ASP A 250 0.85 0.86 -17.68
CA ASP A 250 1.51 1.50 -18.81
C ASP A 250 1.42 0.65 -20.09
N LEU A 251 1.45 -0.68 -19.97
CA LEU A 251 1.31 -1.58 -21.12
C LEU A 251 -0.14 -1.71 -21.61
N TYR A 252 -1.10 -1.77 -20.69
CA TYR A 252 -2.47 -2.21 -21.02
C TYR A 252 -3.58 -1.25 -20.60
N GLY A 253 -3.25 -0.17 -19.88
CA GLY A 253 -4.20 0.75 -19.28
C GLY A 253 -4.73 0.25 -17.93
N ALA A 254 -5.03 1.20 -17.05
CA ALA A 254 -5.72 0.98 -15.78
C ALA A 254 -7.10 0.34 -15.97
N ASN A 255 -7.45 -0.62 -15.11
CA ASN A 255 -8.79 -1.19 -15.09
C ASN A 255 -9.72 -0.32 -14.23
N THR A 256 -10.50 0.55 -14.86
CA THR A 256 -11.45 1.45 -14.19
C THR A 256 -12.80 0.80 -13.86
N GLU A 257 -12.96 -0.52 -14.07
CA GLU A 257 -14.17 -1.27 -13.72
C GLU A 257 -14.02 -2.05 -12.39
N THR A 258 -12.80 -2.10 -11.85
CA THR A 258 -12.50 -2.88 -10.65
C THR A 258 -12.93 -2.12 -9.40
N ARG A 259 -13.79 -2.76 -8.59
CA ARG A 259 -14.15 -2.32 -7.23
C ARG A 259 -14.77 -0.91 -7.12
N THR A 260 -15.48 -0.43 -8.15
CA THR A 260 -16.07 0.93 -8.23
C THR A 260 -17.20 1.27 -7.22
N GLY A 261 -17.36 0.52 -6.14
CA GLY A 261 -18.31 0.82 -5.07
C GLY A 261 -17.63 0.67 -3.73
N ASP A 262 -18.30 1.04 -2.64
CA ASP A 262 -17.69 1.09 -1.31
C ASP A 262 -17.03 -0.24 -0.90
N THR A 263 -15.70 -0.26 -0.92
CA THR A 263 -14.89 -1.46 -0.70
C THR A 263 -14.22 -1.43 0.67
N VAL A 264 -14.31 -2.55 1.38
CA VAL A 264 -13.61 -2.76 2.65
C VAL A 264 -12.44 -3.70 2.42
N TYR A 265 -11.25 -3.28 2.84
CA TYR A 265 -9.99 -4.02 2.79
C TYR A 265 -9.56 -4.42 4.21
N GLY A 266 -8.98 -5.61 4.38
CA GLY A 266 -8.60 -6.13 5.69
C GLY A 266 -9.72 -6.96 6.33
N PHE A 267 -10.07 -6.67 7.58
CA PHE A 267 -11.20 -7.31 8.26
C PHE A 267 -12.51 -6.91 7.59
N ASN A 268 -13.52 -7.76 7.70
CA ASN A 268 -14.86 -7.52 7.12
C ASN A 268 -14.83 -7.24 5.60
N SER A 269 -13.80 -7.71 4.91
CA SER A 269 -13.59 -7.38 3.50
C SER A 269 -14.71 -7.90 2.61
N ASN A 270 -15.07 -7.09 1.61
CA ASN A 270 -16.00 -7.43 0.53
C ASN A 270 -15.28 -7.51 -0.84
N THR A 271 -13.94 -7.60 -0.85
CA THR A 271 -13.12 -7.61 -2.08
C THR A 271 -13.25 -8.90 -2.88
N ASP A 272 -13.70 -10.00 -2.25
CA ASP A 272 -13.59 -11.36 -2.76
C ASP A 272 -12.15 -11.69 -3.22
N ARG A 273 -11.13 -11.17 -2.51
CA ARG A 273 -9.71 -11.46 -2.73
C ARG A 273 -9.04 -11.94 -1.45
N ASP A 274 -8.43 -13.11 -1.52
CA ASP A 274 -7.75 -13.74 -0.39
C ASP A 274 -6.61 -12.86 0.16
N PHE A 275 -5.81 -12.26 -0.71
CA PHE A 275 -4.67 -11.43 -0.34
C PHE A 275 -5.02 -10.07 0.26
N MET A 276 -6.29 -9.64 0.19
CA MET A 276 -6.80 -8.39 0.77
C MET A 276 -7.71 -8.63 1.99
N THR A 277 -7.93 -9.88 2.39
CA THR A 277 -8.88 -10.25 3.46
C THR A 277 -8.13 -10.73 4.70
N ALA A 278 -8.35 -10.06 5.84
CA ALA A 278 -7.97 -10.57 7.15
C ALA A 278 -9.13 -11.36 7.76
N THR A 279 -8.85 -12.55 8.27
CA THR A 279 -9.87 -13.45 8.85
C THR A 279 -9.73 -13.61 10.36
N ASP A 280 -8.56 -13.31 10.91
CA ASP A 280 -8.25 -13.30 12.33
C ASP A 280 -7.02 -12.43 12.63
N ALA A 281 -6.74 -12.20 13.92
CA ALA A 281 -5.66 -11.34 14.41
C ALA A 281 -4.23 -11.81 14.03
N ASN A 282 -4.06 -13.02 13.52
CA ASN A 282 -2.76 -13.54 13.03
C ASN A 282 -2.62 -13.46 11.50
N SER A 283 -3.65 -12.96 10.80
CA SER A 283 -3.61 -12.77 9.35
C SER A 283 -2.43 -11.87 8.97
N LYS A 284 -1.63 -12.29 8.01
CA LYS A 284 -0.57 -11.46 7.43
C LYS A 284 -1.08 -10.84 6.14
N LEU A 285 -1.30 -9.54 6.14
CA LEU A 285 -1.71 -8.81 4.95
C LEU A 285 -0.46 -8.34 4.20
N VAL A 286 -0.34 -8.68 2.91
CA VAL A 286 0.72 -8.16 2.03
C VAL A 286 0.08 -7.83 0.68
N PHE A 287 -0.23 -6.55 0.44
CA PHE A 287 -0.91 -6.12 -0.78
C PHE A 287 -0.65 -4.66 -1.15
N SER A 288 -0.88 -4.35 -2.42
CA SER A 288 -1.05 -2.99 -2.92
C SER A 288 -2.47 -2.83 -3.45
N VAL A 289 -3.17 -1.77 -3.03
CA VAL A 289 -4.56 -1.55 -3.42
C VAL A 289 -4.64 -0.89 -4.77
N TRP A 290 -5.39 -1.51 -5.67
CA TRP A 290 -5.99 -0.85 -6.81
C TRP A 290 -7.49 -0.72 -6.54
N ASP A 291 -8.01 0.49 -6.50
CA ASP A 291 -9.44 0.76 -6.49
C ASP A 291 -9.74 1.84 -7.51
N ALA A 292 -10.85 1.71 -8.23
CA ALA A 292 -11.19 2.62 -9.31
C ALA A 292 -12.13 3.75 -8.86
N ASP A 293 -12.98 3.52 -7.88
CA ASP A 293 -13.98 4.49 -7.40
C ASP A 293 -14.73 3.95 -6.18
N GLY A 294 -15.39 4.80 -5.40
CA GLY A 294 -16.16 4.39 -4.22
C GLY A 294 -15.79 5.19 -2.99
N ASN A 295 -16.40 4.84 -1.86
CA ASN A 295 -15.96 5.29 -0.54
C ASN A 295 -15.40 4.09 0.24
N ASP A 296 -14.09 3.98 0.26
CA ASP A 296 -13.38 2.77 0.61
C ASP A 296 -12.80 2.83 2.02
N THR A 297 -12.61 1.66 2.63
CA THR A 297 -12.15 1.56 4.03
C THR A 297 -11.03 0.55 4.17
N PHE A 298 -9.94 0.98 4.80
CA PHE A 298 -8.98 0.08 5.44
C PHE A 298 -9.49 -0.29 6.83
N ASP A 299 -10.00 -1.51 6.99
CA ASP A 299 -10.47 -2.04 8.26
C ASP A 299 -9.41 -2.98 8.85
N PHE A 300 -8.64 -2.46 9.81
CA PHE A 300 -7.60 -3.20 10.52
C PHE A 300 -7.95 -3.45 11.98
N SER A 301 -9.26 -3.41 12.30
CA SER A 301 -9.81 -3.48 13.66
C SER A 301 -9.52 -4.74 14.45
N GLY A 302 -9.26 -5.86 13.77
CA GLY A 302 -8.96 -7.12 14.44
C GLY A 302 -7.50 -7.31 14.86
N PHE A 303 -6.61 -6.35 14.59
CA PHE A 303 -5.22 -6.39 15.04
C PHE A 303 -5.03 -5.75 16.42
N THR A 304 -3.99 -6.18 17.13
CA THR A 304 -3.70 -5.72 18.51
C THR A 304 -2.30 -5.12 18.64
N GLN A 305 -1.53 -5.12 17.56
CA GLN A 305 -0.21 -4.51 17.50
C GLN A 305 -0.38 -3.05 17.11
N ASP A 306 0.47 -2.17 17.63
CA ASP A 306 0.57 -0.77 17.18
C ASP A 306 0.75 -0.72 15.64
N GLN A 307 -0.12 0.02 14.97
CA GLN A 307 -0.18 0.14 13.52
C GLN A 307 0.19 1.55 13.08
N ARG A 308 0.63 1.67 11.82
CA ARG A 308 0.88 2.95 11.17
C ARG A 308 0.20 2.94 9.82
N ILE A 309 -0.94 3.60 9.72
CA ILE A 309 -1.85 3.56 8.58
C ILE A 309 -1.78 4.91 7.85
N ASN A 310 -1.42 4.87 6.56
CA ASN A 310 -1.30 6.06 5.72
C ASN A 310 -2.17 5.90 4.47
N LEU A 311 -3.19 6.76 4.35
CA LEU A 311 -4.16 6.73 3.25
C LEU A 311 -3.71 7.50 2.00
N ASN A 312 -2.47 7.99 1.95
CA ASN A 312 -1.95 8.68 0.77
C ASN A 312 -1.54 7.68 -0.31
N GLN A 313 -1.88 7.99 -1.56
CA GLN A 313 -1.46 7.20 -2.72
C GLN A 313 0.08 7.05 -2.78
N GLY A 314 0.56 5.88 -3.18
CA GLY A 314 1.99 5.54 -3.23
C GLY A 314 2.66 5.35 -1.87
N ALA A 315 1.96 5.58 -0.76
CA ALA A 315 2.48 5.38 0.58
C ALA A 315 2.39 3.91 1.01
N PHE A 316 3.14 3.59 2.05
CA PHE A 316 3.15 2.29 2.73
C PHE A 316 2.65 2.44 4.17
N SER A 317 2.03 1.38 4.66
CA SER A 317 1.52 1.24 6.03
C SER A 317 2.13 0.02 6.73
N ASP A 318 2.29 0.13 8.06
CA ASP A 318 2.70 -0.94 8.96
C ASP A 318 1.45 -1.53 9.60
N VAL A 319 1.04 -2.74 9.21
CA VAL A 319 -0.26 -3.31 9.58
C VAL A 319 -0.09 -4.71 10.15
N GLY A 320 -0.78 -5.02 11.26
CA GLY A 320 -0.79 -6.36 11.87
C GLY A 320 0.59 -6.88 12.32
N GLY A 321 1.47 -5.98 12.77
CA GLY A 321 2.83 -6.32 13.24
C GLY A 321 3.86 -6.61 12.13
N LEU A 322 3.50 -6.38 10.87
CA LEU A 322 4.43 -6.32 9.73
C LEU A 322 4.89 -4.87 9.50
N LYS A 323 5.80 -4.67 8.55
CA LYS A 323 6.34 -3.34 8.18
C LYS A 323 6.23 -3.10 6.68
N GLY A 324 5.62 -1.98 6.30
CA GLY A 324 5.40 -1.53 4.92
C GLY A 324 4.75 -2.59 4.04
N ASN A 325 3.81 -3.34 4.60
CA ASN A 325 3.18 -4.50 3.98
C ASN A 325 1.87 -4.19 3.25
N VAL A 326 1.26 -3.05 3.57
CA VAL A 326 0.09 -2.53 2.85
C VAL A 326 0.51 -1.25 2.13
N SER A 327 0.12 -1.10 0.87
CA SER A 327 0.35 0.13 0.09
C SER A 327 -0.88 0.49 -0.73
N ILE A 328 -0.95 1.74 -1.18
CA ILE A 328 -2.00 2.25 -2.07
C ILE A 328 -1.37 2.54 -3.43
N ALA A 329 -1.93 2.01 -4.52
CA ALA A 329 -1.40 2.27 -5.85
C ALA A 329 -1.54 3.75 -6.23
N ARG A 330 -0.71 4.20 -7.17
CA ARG A 330 -0.76 5.59 -7.66
C ARG A 330 -2.09 5.85 -8.36
N GLY A 331 -2.69 7.00 -8.08
CA GLY A 331 -4.00 7.40 -8.62
C GLY A 331 -5.22 6.83 -7.89
N VAL A 332 -5.03 6.04 -6.82
CA VAL A 332 -6.12 5.51 -5.98
C VAL A 332 -6.35 6.44 -4.79
N THR A 333 -7.61 6.67 -4.44
CA THR A 333 -8.02 7.31 -3.19
C THR A 333 -8.64 6.24 -2.29
N ILE A 334 -8.27 6.24 -1.00
CA ILE A 334 -8.96 5.46 0.03
C ILE A 334 -9.42 6.45 1.09
N GLU A 335 -10.72 6.47 1.39
CA GLU A 335 -11.32 7.52 2.19
C GLU A 335 -11.20 7.24 3.69
N ASN A 336 -11.21 5.98 4.11
CA ASN A 336 -11.46 5.65 5.52
C ASN A 336 -10.43 4.68 6.09
N ALA A 337 -10.15 4.80 7.38
CA ALA A 337 -9.31 3.88 8.14
C ALA A 337 -9.92 3.57 9.51
N ILE A 338 -9.82 2.31 9.91
CA ILE A 338 -10.15 1.83 11.24
C ILE A 338 -8.91 1.12 11.79
N GLY A 339 -8.32 1.69 12.84
CA GLY A 339 -7.25 1.09 13.63
C GLY A 339 -7.75 -0.09 14.46
N GLY A 340 -6.86 -0.64 15.27
CA GLY A 340 -7.03 -1.85 16.06
C GLY A 340 -7.24 -1.57 17.54
N SER A 341 -6.64 -2.42 18.38
CA SER A 341 -6.62 -2.25 19.84
C SER A 341 -5.24 -1.86 20.39
N GLY A 342 -4.32 -1.45 19.52
CA GLY A 342 -2.96 -1.01 19.86
C GLY A 342 -2.87 0.51 19.80
N ASP A 343 -1.71 1.07 20.14
CA ASP A 343 -1.50 2.53 20.05
C ASP A 343 -1.18 2.89 18.58
N ASP A 344 -2.19 3.24 17.80
CA ASP A 344 -2.09 3.37 16.35
C ASP A 344 -1.80 4.81 15.89
N ILE A 345 -1.17 4.95 14.71
CA ILE A 345 -0.99 6.23 14.02
C ILE A 345 -1.78 6.18 12.71
N LEU A 346 -2.81 7.02 12.59
CA LEU A 346 -3.67 7.13 11.42
C LEU A 346 -3.42 8.47 10.72
N VAL A 347 -3.04 8.40 9.45
CA VAL A 347 -2.81 9.55 8.57
C VAL A 347 -3.77 9.46 7.39
N GLY A 348 -4.70 10.42 7.31
CA GLY A 348 -5.58 10.61 6.17
C GLY A 348 -4.87 11.23 4.96
N ASN A 349 -5.64 11.69 3.98
CA ASN A 349 -5.14 12.22 2.73
C ASN A 349 -5.73 13.61 2.44
N SER A 350 -6.14 13.88 1.20
CA SER A 350 -6.69 15.18 0.79
C SER A 350 -8.20 15.14 0.50
N ALA A 351 -8.82 13.97 0.66
CA ALA A 351 -10.26 13.79 0.59
C ALA A 351 -10.86 13.84 2.00
N ASP A 352 -12.17 13.96 2.11
CA ASP A 352 -12.86 13.88 3.40
C ASP A 352 -12.70 12.45 3.95
N ASN A 353 -12.03 12.29 5.08
CA ASN A 353 -11.73 10.98 5.65
C ASN A 353 -12.60 10.63 6.87
N VAL A 354 -12.91 9.34 7.05
CA VAL A 354 -13.41 8.78 8.33
C VAL A 354 -12.27 8.00 8.97
N LEU A 355 -11.70 8.53 10.06
CA LEU A 355 -10.61 7.91 10.79
C LEU A 355 -11.07 7.50 12.19
N LYS A 356 -10.89 6.23 12.52
CA LYS A 356 -11.25 5.67 13.83
C LYS A 356 -10.02 4.99 14.44
N GLY A 357 -9.54 5.49 15.56
CA GLY A 357 -8.40 4.93 16.29
C GLY A 357 -8.71 3.51 16.78
N GLY A 358 -9.67 3.40 17.70
CA GLY A 358 -10.12 2.12 18.21
C GLY A 358 -9.98 2.06 19.73
N ASP A 359 -9.38 1.00 20.25
CA ASP A 359 -8.87 1.01 21.63
C ASP A 359 -7.36 1.32 21.56
N GLY A 360 -6.80 2.04 22.52
CA GLY A 360 -5.37 2.40 22.52
C GLY A 360 -5.17 3.90 22.69
N ASP A 361 -3.94 4.35 22.92
CA ASP A 361 -3.61 5.77 22.92
C ASP A 361 -3.24 6.18 21.47
N ASP A 362 -4.24 6.56 20.67
CA ASP A 362 -4.08 6.74 19.22
C ASP A 362 -3.63 8.15 18.80
N ILE A 363 -2.94 8.25 17.67
CA ILE A 363 -2.57 9.51 17.01
C ILE A 363 -3.30 9.61 15.67
N ILE A 364 -4.15 10.61 15.53
CA ILE A 364 -5.01 10.79 14.35
C ILE A 364 -4.70 12.12 13.68
N TYR A 365 -4.36 12.06 12.40
CA TYR A 365 -4.12 13.22 11.54
C TYR A 365 -5.00 13.12 10.30
N GLY A 366 -6.05 13.96 10.23
CA GLY A 366 -7.01 13.97 9.12
C GLY A 366 -6.37 14.36 7.78
N GLY A 367 -5.59 15.44 7.79
CA GLY A 367 -5.00 15.98 6.57
C GLY A 367 -5.85 17.11 6.01
N LEU A 368 -6.00 17.18 4.69
CA LEU A 368 -6.90 18.17 4.08
C LEU A 368 -8.26 17.52 3.88
N GLY A 369 -9.34 18.24 4.15
CA GLY A 369 -10.68 17.71 3.97
C GLY A 369 -11.62 18.31 4.98
N GLY A 370 -12.84 17.82 5.04
CA GLY A 370 -13.72 17.95 6.20
C GLY A 370 -13.81 16.57 6.85
N ASP A 371 -12.86 16.29 7.73
CA ASP A 371 -12.64 14.95 8.23
C ASP A 371 -13.56 14.62 9.41
N HIS A 372 -13.88 13.33 9.56
CA HIS A 372 -14.63 12.80 10.67
C HIS A 372 -13.73 11.87 11.49
N LEU A 373 -13.43 12.28 12.72
CA LEU A 373 -12.40 11.69 13.56
C LEU A 373 -13.01 11.10 14.84
N TRP A 374 -12.67 9.86 15.14
CA TRP A 374 -12.99 9.18 16.40
C TRP A 374 -11.69 8.66 17.01
N GLY A 375 -11.40 9.09 18.23
CA GLY A 375 -10.30 8.53 19.01
C GLY A 375 -10.65 7.11 19.43
N GLY A 376 -11.79 6.98 20.09
CA GLY A 376 -12.27 5.72 20.65
C GLY A 376 -11.98 5.65 22.14
N ALA A 377 -11.41 4.53 22.60
CA ALA A 377 -11.10 4.31 23.99
C ALA A 377 -9.60 4.44 24.25
N GLY A 378 -9.20 5.43 25.03
CA GLY A 378 -7.80 5.64 25.41
C GLY A 378 -7.54 7.13 25.56
N LYS A 379 -6.27 7.54 25.41
CA LYS A 379 -5.89 8.95 25.39
C LYS A 379 -5.43 9.33 24.01
N ASP A 380 -6.37 9.85 23.24
CA ASP A 380 -6.16 10.05 21.81
C ASP A 380 -5.64 11.46 21.52
N THR A 381 -4.86 11.57 20.46
CA THR A 381 -4.28 12.85 20.03
C THR A 381 -4.67 13.17 18.59
N PHE A 382 -5.42 14.26 18.42
CA PHE A 382 -5.82 14.79 17.11
C PHE A 382 -4.84 15.88 16.68
N VAL A 383 -4.09 15.65 15.61
CA VAL A 383 -2.98 16.50 15.18
C VAL A 383 -3.41 17.43 14.05
N TYR A 384 -3.00 18.70 14.15
CA TYR A 384 -3.13 19.67 13.07
C TYR A 384 -1.80 20.41 12.83
N LEU A 385 -1.36 20.47 11.58
CA LEU A 385 -0.09 21.06 11.14
C LEU A 385 -0.29 22.33 10.31
N ASN A 386 -1.48 22.59 9.76
CA ASN A 386 -1.71 23.69 8.82
C ASN A 386 -3.12 24.28 8.91
N GLY A 387 -3.21 25.60 8.78
CA GLY A 387 -4.49 26.32 8.72
C GLY A 387 -5.46 25.92 7.60
N LYS A 388 -5.02 25.11 6.62
CA LYS A 388 -5.88 24.62 5.53
C LYS A 388 -6.52 23.26 5.78
N GLU A 389 -6.15 22.58 6.87
CA GLU A 389 -6.58 21.21 7.15
C GLU A 389 -8.07 21.16 7.50
N SER A 390 -8.54 22.08 8.36
CA SER A 390 -9.94 22.13 8.79
C SER A 390 -10.57 23.50 8.54
N LEU A 391 -10.92 23.79 7.29
CA LEU A 391 -11.49 25.09 6.90
C LEU A 391 -12.94 25.23 7.38
N LYS A 392 -13.34 26.42 7.83
CA LYS A 392 -14.71 26.70 8.30
C LYS A 392 -15.84 26.34 7.32
N GLY A 393 -15.55 26.34 6.02
CA GLY A 393 -16.50 25.92 4.98
C GLY A 393 -16.72 24.41 4.90
N ASN A 394 -15.76 23.61 5.36
CA ASN A 394 -15.80 22.16 5.45
C ASN A 394 -14.97 21.72 6.66
N PRO A 395 -15.46 21.96 7.90
CA PRO A 395 -14.66 21.75 9.10
C PRO A 395 -14.63 20.27 9.48
N ASP A 396 -13.55 19.86 10.12
CA ASP A 396 -13.44 18.58 10.77
C ASP A 396 -14.38 18.46 11.97
N TRP A 397 -14.72 17.21 12.25
CA TRP A 397 -15.52 16.79 13.39
C TRP A 397 -14.79 15.75 14.21
N ILE A 398 -14.50 16.07 15.46
CA ILE A 398 -14.08 15.11 16.47
C ILE A 398 -15.33 14.65 17.23
N HIS A 399 -15.66 13.37 17.12
CA HIS A 399 -16.99 12.85 17.52
C HIS A 399 -17.09 12.36 18.95
N ASP A 400 -15.97 12.06 19.62
CA ASP A 400 -15.96 11.37 20.91
C ASP A 400 -14.93 11.94 21.92
N PHE A 401 -14.53 13.20 21.75
CA PHE A 401 -13.47 13.83 22.56
C PHE A 401 -13.75 13.81 24.08
N VAL A 402 -12.78 13.32 24.85
CA VAL A 402 -12.78 13.24 26.31
C VAL A 402 -11.81 14.27 26.93
N SER A 403 -12.34 15.41 27.38
CA SER A 403 -11.56 16.45 28.08
C SER A 403 -10.85 15.88 29.31
N GLY A 404 -9.56 16.22 29.46
CA GLY A 404 -8.68 15.67 30.49
C GLY A 404 -8.00 14.34 30.13
N GLU A 405 -8.46 13.66 29.08
CA GLU A 405 -7.86 12.41 28.57
C GLU A 405 -7.21 12.70 27.21
N ASP A 406 -8.02 13.10 26.23
CA ASP A 406 -7.60 13.38 24.86
C ASP A 406 -6.86 14.71 24.72
N LYS A 407 -6.20 14.88 23.58
CA LYS A 407 -5.45 16.07 23.20
C LYS A 407 -5.72 16.50 21.77
N ILE A 408 -5.71 17.81 21.57
CA ILE A 408 -5.55 18.43 20.24
C ILE A 408 -4.14 19.00 20.18
N ASP A 409 -3.35 18.50 19.22
CA ASP A 409 -1.96 18.90 19.04
C ASP A 409 -1.81 19.94 17.94
N LEU A 410 -1.40 21.14 18.35
CA LEU A 410 -1.14 22.31 17.52
C LEU A 410 0.33 22.74 17.62
N SER A 411 1.23 21.92 18.16
CA SER A 411 2.61 22.32 18.51
C SER A 411 3.44 22.78 17.30
N ASP A 412 3.10 22.29 16.12
CA ASP A 412 3.71 22.64 14.84
C ASP A 412 2.76 23.35 13.88
N PHE A 413 1.61 23.81 14.39
CA PHE A 413 0.58 24.40 13.56
C PHE A 413 1.08 25.65 12.83
N ASN A 414 1.01 25.62 11.50
CA ASN A 414 1.46 26.70 10.64
C ASN A 414 0.29 27.56 10.16
N PHE A 415 0.26 28.82 10.63
CA PHE A 415 -0.73 29.84 10.24
C PHE A 415 -0.49 30.49 8.88
N GLY A 416 0.57 30.11 8.15
CA GLY A 416 1.02 30.80 6.93
C GLY A 416 1.83 32.08 7.17
N SER A 417 2.10 32.42 8.44
CA SER A 417 2.98 33.53 8.86
C SER A 417 3.63 33.22 10.22
N LYS A 418 4.54 34.09 10.70
CA LYS A 418 5.16 33.92 12.03
C LYS A 418 4.19 34.36 13.13
N GLY A 419 3.88 33.48 14.07
CA GLY A 419 3.07 33.77 15.26
C GLY A 419 3.04 32.56 16.20
N ASP A 420 2.53 32.76 17.41
CA ASP A 420 2.37 31.72 18.44
C ASP A 420 0.86 31.48 18.69
N ILE A 421 0.48 30.28 19.12
CA ILE A 421 -0.88 29.98 19.56
C ILE A 421 -1.23 30.81 20.81
N LYS A 422 -2.42 31.41 20.83
CA LYS A 422 -2.93 32.13 21.98
C LYS A 422 -4.44 32.00 22.13
N PHE A 423 -4.89 31.43 23.25
CA PHE A 423 -6.30 31.40 23.61
C PHE A 423 -6.82 32.79 24.00
N VAL A 424 -8.01 33.14 23.51
CA VAL A 424 -8.66 34.44 23.72
C VAL A 424 -10.17 34.28 23.92
N ASP A 425 -10.80 35.23 24.62
CA ASP A 425 -12.27 35.29 24.78
C ASP A 425 -12.97 35.96 23.58
N SER A 426 -12.20 36.63 22.72
CA SER A 426 -12.67 37.28 21.50
C SER A 426 -11.50 37.55 20.55
N PHE A 427 -11.70 37.37 19.25
CA PHE A 427 -10.67 37.66 18.26
C PHE A 427 -10.35 39.15 18.13
N SER A 428 -9.07 39.47 18.03
CA SER A 428 -8.57 40.78 17.59
C SER A 428 -8.21 40.82 16.10
N GLY A 429 -8.24 39.66 15.42
CA GLY A 429 -7.90 39.49 14.01
C GLY A 429 -6.43 39.12 13.77
N ARG A 430 -5.69 38.78 14.84
CA ARG A 430 -4.30 38.31 14.74
C ARG A 430 -4.27 36.83 14.41
N ALA A 431 -3.30 36.42 13.60
CA ALA A 431 -3.04 35.01 13.36
C ALA A 431 -2.61 34.31 14.66
N GLY A 432 -3.06 33.07 14.87
CA GLY A 432 -2.75 32.25 16.04
C GLY A 432 -3.66 32.46 17.24
N GLU A 433 -4.61 33.39 17.17
CA GLU A 433 -5.66 33.46 18.19
C GLU A 433 -6.59 32.25 18.09
N VAL A 434 -6.87 31.61 19.22
CA VAL A 434 -7.77 30.47 19.36
C VAL A 434 -8.96 30.87 20.21
N LEU A 435 -10.17 30.63 19.73
CA LEU A 435 -11.42 30.88 20.44
C LEU A 435 -12.19 29.57 20.60
N LEU A 436 -12.53 29.24 21.85
CA LEU A 436 -13.34 28.08 22.19
C LEU A 436 -14.76 28.53 22.54
N THR A 437 -15.76 28.01 21.83
CA THR A 437 -17.17 28.33 22.08
C THR A 437 -17.97 27.05 22.26
N TYR A 438 -18.46 26.82 23.48
CA TYR A 438 -19.29 25.65 23.78
C TYR A 438 -20.79 26.00 23.77
N ASP A 439 -21.55 25.28 22.94
CA ASP A 439 -23.01 25.33 22.91
C ASP A 439 -23.60 24.13 23.68
N LYS A 440 -24.23 24.43 24.82
CA LYS A 440 -24.88 23.46 25.70
C LYS A 440 -26.10 22.76 25.09
N VAL A 441 -26.72 23.35 24.07
CA VAL A 441 -27.94 22.80 23.46
C VAL A 441 -27.58 21.72 22.46
N THR A 442 -26.54 21.95 21.67
CA THR A 442 -26.04 20.99 20.68
C THR A 442 -24.98 20.06 21.23
N ASP A 443 -24.41 20.40 22.39
CA ASP A 443 -23.27 19.70 23.02
C ASP A 443 -22.01 19.70 22.15
N ILE A 444 -21.76 20.84 21.49
CA ILE A 444 -20.64 21.04 20.56
C ILE A 444 -19.77 22.19 21.06
N THR A 445 -18.45 21.96 21.11
CA THR A 445 -17.44 23.00 21.19
C THR A 445 -16.92 23.32 19.79
N ASP A 446 -17.08 24.57 19.36
CA ASP A 446 -16.39 25.11 18.20
C ASP A 446 -15.00 25.61 18.64
N MET A 447 -13.94 25.00 18.10
CA MET A 447 -12.57 25.51 18.19
C MET A 447 -12.23 26.28 16.92
N SER A 448 -12.20 27.60 17.00
CA SER A 448 -11.81 28.46 15.87
C SER A 448 -10.38 28.96 16.03
N ILE A 449 -9.59 28.92 14.96
CA ILE A 449 -8.26 29.54 14.90
C ILE A 449 -8.26 30.63 13.83
N SER A 450 -7.91 31.85 14.23
CA SER A 450 -7.71 32.96 13.30
C SER A 450 -6.41 32.75 12.51
N LEU A 451 -6.49 32.74 11.19
CA LEU A 451 -5.30 32.68 10.31
C LEU A 451 -4.76 34.07 9.93
N GLY A 452 -5.37 35.13 10.49
CA GLY A 452 -5.03 36.52 10.26
C GLY A 452 -5.89 37.17 9.16
N GLY A 453 -6.25 38.44 9.37
CA GLY A 453 -7.11 39.20 8.45
C GLY A 453 -8.55 39.29 8.93
N ASP A 454 -9.49 39.48 8.00
CA ASP A 454 -10.92 39.52 8.30
C ASP A 454 -11.42 38.08 8.50
N LEU A 455 -12.06 37.80 9.64
CA LEU A 455 -12.47 36.45 10.06
C LEU A 455 -13.59 35.87 9.16
N VAL A 456 -13.24 35.30 8.00
CA VAL A 456 -14.16 34.84 6.94
C VAL A 456 -14.13 33.31 6.77
N SER A 457 -14.72 32.77 5.69
CA SER A 457 -14.83 31.32 5.43
C SER A 457 -13.50 30.56 5.32
N ASN A 458 -12.38 31.27 5.21
CA ASN A 458 -11.03 30.71 5.09
C ASN A 458 -10.34 30.53 6.45
N ASP A 459 -11.01 30.86 7.55
CA ASP A 459 -10.48 30.58 8.89
C ASP A 459 -10.61 29.10 9.22
N PHE A 460 -9.81 28.66 10.18
CA PHE A 460 -9.77 27.29 10.65
C PHE A 460 -10.83 27.06 11.74
N LEU A 461 -11.56 25.94 11.65
CA LEU A 461 -12.59 25.55 12.59
C LEU A 461 -12.59 24.04 12.74
N VAL A 462 -12.54 23.54 13.98
CA VAL A 462 -12.83 22.15 14.32
C VAL A 462 -14.08 22.11 15.20
N LYS A 463 -14.95 21.14 14.93
CA LYS A 463 -16.16 20.88 15.71
C LYS A 463 -15.93 19.68 16.61
N ILE A 464 -16.14 19.87 17.91
CA ILE A 464 -15.82 18.86 18.92
C ILE A 464 -17.10 18.51 19.66
N ILE A 465 -17.51 17.25 19.58
CA ILE A 465 -18.72 16.75 20.24
C ILE A 465 -18.39 16.34 21.68
N GLY A 466 -19.30 16.65 22.62
CA GLY A 466 -19.41 15.89 23.87
C GLY A 466 -19.00 16.60 25.15
N GLN A 467 -18.48 17.83 25.12
CA GLN A 467 -18.26 18.68 26.31
C GLN A 467 -17.54 20.00 25.98
N PRO A 468 -17.50 20.97 26.94
CA PRO A 468 -16.55 22.08 26.86
C PRO A 468 -15.10 21.57 26.90
N VAL A 469 -14.28 22.06 25.99
CA VAL A 469 -12.84 21.80 25.94
C VAL A 469 -12.09 22.91 26.68
N ALA A 470 -10.98 22.58 27.36
CA ALA A 470 -10.16 23.51 28.11
C ALA A 470 -8.76 23.68 27.50
N GLU A 471 -8.05 24.77 27.83
CA GLU A 471 -6.67 24.98 27.37
C GLU A 471 -5.71 23.83 27.73
N ALA A 472 -5.99 23.08 28.80
CA ALA A 472 -5.21 21.91 29.22
C ALA A 472 -5.39 20.68 28.30
N ASP A 473 -6.34 20.73 27.38
CA ASP A 473 -6.59 19.70 26.37
C ASP A 473 -5.77 19.92 25.09
N PHE A 474 -4.87 20.90 25.09
CA PHE A 474 -4.05 21.25 23.94
C PHE A 474 -2.56 21.03 24.18
N ILE A 475 -1.86 20.69 23.10
CA ILE A 475 -0.40 20.74 22.99
C ILE A 475 -0.08 21.90 22.04
N VAL A 476 0.68 22.90 22.49
CA VAL A 476 0.95 24.16 21.76
C VAL A 476 2.39 24.63 21.90
#